data_AF-A0A4Z2E5R4-F1
#
_entry.id   AF-A0A4Z2E5R4-F1
#
_cell.length_a   1.000
_cell.length_b   1.000
_cell.length_c   1.000
_cell.angle_alpha   90.00
_cell.angle_beta   90.00
_cell.angle_gamma   90.00
#
_symmetry.space_group_name_H-M   'P 1'
#
loop_
_entity.id
_entity.type
_entity.pdbx_description
1 polymer ?
#
loop_
_entity_poly.entity_id
_entity_poly.type
_entity_poly.pdbx_seq_one_letter_code
_entity_poly.pdbx_strand_id
1 'polypeptide(L)'
;MKYLAEMSYVHRDLAARNILINSNLVCKVSDFGLKFTSASDVWSYGIVMWEVMSFGERPYWDMSNQDVINAIEQDYRLPPPPDCPTHLHQLMLDCWQKDRSARPRFSDLVSALDKLIRNPASLKIVAQEGAG
;
A
#
# COMPACT_ATOMS: atom_id res chain seq x y z
N MET A 1 6.17 6.39 7.27
CA MET A 1 5.00 6.01 8.09
C MET A 1 5.33 5.39 9.44
N LYS A 2 6.28 4.44 9.58
CA LYS A 2 6.69 3.88 10.90
C LYS A 2 6.89 4.95 11.98
N TYR A 3 7.71 5.95 11.68
CA TYR A 3 7.97 7.08 12.56
C TYR A 3 6.70 7.83 13.00
N LEU A 4 5.81 8.17 12.06
CA LEU A 4 4.56 8.87 12.39
C LEU A 4 3.66 8.02 13.29
N ALA A 5 3.55 6.72 13.01
CA ALA A 5 2.78 5.81 13.83
C ALA A 5 3.33 5.66 15.27
N GLU A 6 4.66 5.63 15.43
CA GLU A 6 5.32 5.63 16.74
C GLU A 6 5.07 6.94 17.51
N MET A 7 4.98 8.06 16.80
CA MET A 7 4.59 9.37 17.36
C MET A 7 3.07 9.47 17.64
N SER A 8 2.31 8.39 17.47
CA SER A 8 0.84 8.39 17.57
C SER A 8 0.16 9.40 16.62
N TYR A 9 0.81 9.69 15.50
CA TYR A 9 0.31 10.56 14.45
C TYR A 9 -0.30 9.74 13.32
N VAL A 10 -1.49 10.13 12.86
CA VAL A 10 -2.24 9.45 11.80
C VAL A 10 -2.46 10.39 10.62
N HIS A 11 -2.06 9.94 9.43
CA HIS A 11 -1.96 10.74 8.20
C HIS A 11 -3.29 10.97 7.49
N ARG A 12 -4.11 9.90 7.37
CA ARG A 12 -5.49 9.91 6.82
C ARG A 12 -5.60 10.08 5.31
N ASP A 13 -4.76 10.92 4.72
CA ASP A 13 -4.71 11.09 3.26
C ASP A 13 -3.39 10.55 2.70
N LEU A 14 -2.99 9.37 3.15
CA LEU A 14 -1.76 8.76 2.62
C LEU A 14 -2.05 8.24 1.22
N ALA A 15 -1.61 8.99 0.22
CA ALA A 15 -1.73 8.69 -1.20
C ALA A 15 -0.43 9.10 -1.90
N ALA A 16 -0.14 8.51 -3.08
CA ALA A 16 1.08 8.84 -3.81
C ALA A 16 1.22 10.35 -4.09
N ARG A 17 0.11 11.06 -4.32
CA ARG A 17 0.07 12.53 -4.50
C ARG A 17 0.62 13.33 -3.31
N ASN A 18 0.59 12.77 -2.10
CA ASN A 18 1.07 13.39 -0.86
C ASN A 18 2.48 12.92 -0.49
N ILE A 19 3.16 12.21 -1.39
CA ILE A 19 4.56 11.80 -1.26
C ILE A 19 5.42 12.65 -2.18
N LEU A 20 6.30 13.45 -1.59
CA LEU A 20 7.29 14.25 -2.31
C LEU A 20 8.54 13.43 -2.59
N ILE A 21 9.12 13.57 -3.78
CA ILE A 21 10.35 12.88 -4.20
C ILE A 21 11.43 13.94 -4.46
N ASN A 22 12.62 13.76 -3.89
CA ASN A 22 13.76 14.64 -4.17
C ASN A 22 14.64 14.12 -5.33
N SER A 23 15.69 14.85 -5.69
CA SER A 23 16.61 14.48 -6.78
C SER A 23 17.34 13.14 -6.58
N ASN A 24 17.36 12.61 -5.36
CA ASN A 24 17.98 11.33 -5.02
C ASN A 24 16.94 10.20 -4.90
N LEU A 25 15.72 10.40 -5.41
CA LEU A 25 14.59 9.46 -5.32
C LEU A 25 14.15 9.13 -3.87
N VAL A 26 14.47 10.00 -2.91
CA VAL A 26 14.01 9.85 -1.53
C VAL A 26 12.57 10.35 -1.41
N CYS A 27 11.66 9.43 -1.08
CA CYS A 27 10.26 9.71 -0.79
C CYS A 27 10.07 10.30 0.62
N LYS A 28 9.32 11.40 0.73
CA LYS A 28 8.96 12.06 1.99
C LYS A 28 7.45 12.27 2.07
N VAL A 29 6.87 11.88 3.20
CA VAL A 29 5.45 12.06 3.50
C VAL A 29 5.15 13.54 3.78
N SER A 30 4.05 14.05 3.24
CA SER A 30 3.59 15.44 3.39
C SER A 30 2.06 15.52 3.51
N ASP A 31 1.52 16.70 3.85
CA ASP A 31 0.08 16.97 4.09
C ASP A 31 -0.50 16.33 5.37
N PHE A 32 -0.47 17.12 6.46
CA PHE A 32 -0.72 16.67 7.82
C PHE A 32 -2.07 17.20 8.36
N GLY A 33 -3.16 16.43 8.23
CA GLY A 33 -4.53 16.71 8.73
C GLY A 33 -4.91 16.02 10.08
N LEU A 34 -6.18 16.09 10.54
CA LEU A 34 -6.59 15.74 11.93
C LEU A 34 -7.49 14.48 12.16
N LYS A 35 -6.93 13.36 12.70
CA LYS A 35 -7.49 12.21 13.52
C LYS A 35 -8.22 10.93 12.96
N PHE A 36 -7.54 9.91 12.43
CA PHE A 36 -8.06 8.51 12.36
C PHE A 36 -7.12 7.55 13.13
N THR A 37 -7.08 6.24 12.85
CA THR A 37 -6.15 5.28 13.50
C THR A 37 -5.00 4.84 12.58
N SER A 38 -3.83 4.49 13.12
CA SER A 38 -2.67 4.06 12.31
C SER A 38 -2.95 2.83 11.43
N ALA A 39 -3.91 1.98 11.79
CA ALA A 39 -4.32 0.84 10.97
C ALA A 39 -5.08 1.23 9.69
N SER A 40 -5.72 2.41 9.67
CA SER A 40 -6.29 2.97 8.43
C SER A 40 -5.21 3.54 7.50
N ASP A 41 -4.12 4.07 8.06
CA ASP A 41 -2.95 4.47 7.28
C ASP A 41 -2.24 3.25 6.66
N VAL A 42 -2.24 2.09 7.33
CA VAL A 42 -1.70 0.84 6.77
C VAL A 42 -2.47 0.44 5.51
N TRP A 43 -3.81 0.50 5.53
CA TRP A 43 -4.62 0.25 4.34
C TRP A 43 -4.23 1.19 3.19
N SER A 44 -4.14 2.48 3.52
CA SER A 44 -3.77 3.52 2.57
C SER A 44 -2.36 3.30 2.01
N TYR A 45 -1.42 2.84 2.83
CA TYR A 45 -0.08 2.47 2.39
C TYR A 45 -0.08 1.31 1.39
N GLY A 46 -0.96 0.32 1.56
CA GLY A 46 -1.16 -0.73 0.55
C GLY A 46 -1.61 -0.17 -0.81
N ILE A 47 -2.49 0.84 -0.82
CA ILE A 47 -2.87 1.54 -2.05
C ILE A 47 -1.67 2.28 -2.64
N VAL A 48 -0.87 2.99 -1.83
CA VAL A 48 0.35 3.65 -2.30
C VAL A 48 1.36 2.66 -2.88
N MET A 49 1.52 1.48 -2.27
CA MET A 49 2.36 0.42 -2.84
C MET A 49 1.87 0.02 -4.23
N TRP A 50 0.55 -0.12 -4.41
CA TRP A 50 -0.05 -0.44 -5.71
C TRP A 50 0.19 0.69 -6.72
N GLU A 51 -0.06 1.96 -6.35
CA GLU A 51 0.19 3.15 -7.20
C GLU A 51 1.66 3.22 -7.65
N VAL A 52 2.60 2.94 -6.75
CA VAL A 52 4.04 2.94 -7.07
C VAL A 52 4.38 1.83 -8.07
N MET A 53 3.86 0.62 -7.85
CA MET A 53 4.14 -0.53 -8.70
C MET A 53 3.45 -0.46 -10.06
N SER A 54 2.34 0.27 -10.17
CA SER A 54 1.62 0.52 -11.41
C SER A 54 2.08 1.78 -12.14
N PHE A 55 3.15 2.43 -11.69
CA PHE A 55 3.65 3.69 -12.25
C PHE A 55 2.61 4.83 -12.27
N GLY A 56 1.73 4.88 -11.27
CA GLY A 56 0.78 5.97 -11.05
C GLY A 56 -0.60 5.75 -11.66
N GLU A 57 -0.97 4.50 -12.01
CA GLU A 57 -2.35 4.18 -12.39
C GLU A 57 -3.35 4.57 -11.31
N ARG A 58 -4.57 4.92 -11.74
CA ARG A 58 -5.66 5.27 -10.82
C ARG A 58 -6.15 4.02 -10.09
N PRO A 59 -6.09 3.95 -8.74
CA PRO A 59 -6.65 2.83 -8.00
C PRO A 59 -8.13 2.62 -8.36
N TYR A 60 -8.49 1.38 -8.70
CA TYR A 60 -9.82 0.96 -9.14
C TYR A 60 -10.32 1.61 -10.46
N TRP A 61 -9.42 2.22 -11.23
CA TRP A 61 -9.71 2.77 -12.56
C TRP A 61 -10.95 3.67 -12.60
N ASP A 62 -11.95 3.29 -13.41
CA ASP A 62 -13.17 4.05 -13.69
C ASP A 62 -14.31 3.74 -12.71
N MET A 63 -14.08 2.88 -11.71
CA MET A 63 -15.08 2.60 -10.68
C MET A 63 -15.48 3.87 -9.93
N SER A 64 -16.77 4.06 -9.70
CA SER A 64 -17.24 5.13 -8.81
C SER A 64 -16.88 4.81 -7.35
N ASN A 65 -16.88 5.82 -6.48
CA ASN A 65 -16.63 5.58 -5.04
C ASN A 65 -17.59 4.55 -4.44
N GLN A 66 -18.86 4.53 -4.89
CA GLN A 66 -19.84 3.56 -4.42
C GLN A 66 -19.52 2.15 -4.92
N ASP A 67 -19.08 2.00 -6.17
CA ASP A 67 -18.67 0.71 -6.71
C ASP A 67 -17.44 0.15 -5.99
N VAL A 68 -16.47 1.01 -5.67
CA VAL A 68 -15.27 0.62 -4.91
C VAL A 68 -15.65 0.11 -3.53
N ILE A 69 -16.53 0.82 -2.81
CA ILE A 69 -17.03 0.39 -1.49
C ILE A 69 -17.70 -0.99 -1.61
N ASN A 70 -18.61 -1.15 -2.57
CA ASN A 70 -19.35 -2.39 -2.78
C ASN A 70 -18.41 -3.56 -3.13
N ALA A 71 -17.41 -3.33 -3.98
CA ALA A 71 -16.45 -4.35 -4.37
C ALA A 71 -15.58 -4.79 -3.18
N ILE A 72 -15.08 -3.83 -2.38
CA ILE A 72 -14.29 -4.14 -1.17
C ILE A 72 -15.11 -4.97 -0.17
N GLU A 73 -16.40 -4.65 -0.02
CA GLU A 73 -17.33 -5.40 0.83
C GLU A 73 -17.55 -6.84 0.34
N GLN A 74 -17.51 -7.05 -0.97
CA GLN A 74 -17.55 -8.35 -1.65
C GLN A 74 -16.16 -9.01 -1.78
N ASP A 75 -15.21 -8.60 -0.93
CA ASP A 75 -13.85 -9.13 -0.84
C ASP A 75 -12.98 -8.96 -2.11
N TYR A 76 -13.44 -8.16 -3.09
CA TYR A 76 -12.59 -7.74 -4.20
C TYR A 76 -11.41 -6.89 -3.69
N ARG A 77 -10.23 -7.14 -4.26
CA ARG A 77 -9.01 -6.35 -4.04
C ARG A 77 -8.34 -6.10 -5.38
N LEU A 78 -7.52 -5.05 -5.44
CA LEU A 78 -6.78 -4.73 -6.65
C LEU A 78 -5.87 -5.91 -7.06
N PRO A 79 -5.88 -6.28 -8.35
CA PRO A 79 -4.98 -7.31 -8.87
C PRO A 79 -3.52 -6.84 -8.83
N PRO A 80 -2.55 -7.75 -8.98
CA PRO A 80 -1.15 -7.36 -9.10
C PRO A 80 -0.95 -6.44 -10.31
N PRO A 81 -0.23 -5.31 -10.18
CA PRO A 81 0.21 -4.52 -11.33
C PRO A 81 1.10 -5.33 -12.29
N PRO A 82 1.25 -4.89 -13.55
CA PRO A 82 2.21 -5.48 -14.48
C PRO A 82 3.61 -5.60 -13.87
N ASP A 83 4.26 -6.74 -14.08
CA ASP A 83 5.60 -7.06 -13.57
C ASP A 83 5.74 -6.98 -12.03
N CYS A 84 4.63 -6.98 -11.28
CA CYS A 84 4.68 -6.87 -9.82
C CYS A 84 5.18 -8.18 -9.17
N PRO A 85 6.25 -8.12 -8.37
CA PRO A 85 6.70 -9.26 -7.57
C PRO A 85 5.59 -9.79 -6.64
N THR A 86 5.41 -11.12 -6.60
CA THR A 86 4.36 -11.77 -5.80
C THR A 86 4.43 -11.38 -4.32
N HIS A 87 5.64 -11.25 -3.76
CA HIS A 87 5.83 -10.84 -2.37
C HIS A 87 5.36 -9.40 -2.11
N LEU A 88 5.47 -8.50 -3.09
CA LEU A 88 4.99 -7.13 -2.94
C LEU A 88 3.47 -7.07 -3.03
N HIS A 89 2.85 -7.82 -3.95
CA HIS A 89 1.39 -7.90 -4.01
C HIS A 89 0.82 -8.55 -2.75
N GLN A 90 1.44 -9.60 -2.21
CA GLN A 90 1.03 -10.19 -0.94
C GLN A 90 1.06 -9.18 0.21
N LEU A 91 2.11 -8.36 0.31
CA LEU A 91 2.16 -7.29 1.31
C LEU A 91 1.02 -6.27 1.14
N MET A 92 0.63 -5.95 -0.10
CA MET A 92 -0.55 -5.10 -0.35
C MET A 92 -1.84 -5.77 0.17
N LEU A 93 -2.03 -7.06 -0.12
CA LEU A 93 -3.19 -7.84 0.37
C LEU A 93 -3.22 -7.90 1.90
N ASP A 94 -2.08 -8.05 2.56
CA ASP A 94 -1.96 -8.02 4.03
C ASP A 94 -2.35 -6.64 4.60
N CYS A 95 -2.03 -5.54 3.90
CA CYS A 95 -2.51 -4.21 4.24
C CYS A 95 -4.04 -4.06 4.09
N TRP A 96 -4.65 -4.80 3.16
CA TRP A 96 -6.08 -4.73 2.84
C TRP A 96 -6.95 -5.78 3.55
N GLN A 97 -6.48 -6.31 4.68
CA GLN A 97 -7.28 -7.15 5.55
C GLN A 97 -8.51 -6.38 6.09
N LYS A 98 -9.67 -7.05 6.07
CA LYS A 98 -10.95 -6.47 6.54
C LYS A 98 -10.89 -6.19 8.04
N ASP A 99 -10.41 -7.17 8.82
CA ASP A 99 -10.08 -6.93 10.22
C ASP A 99 -8.84 -6.04 10.34
N ARG A 100 -9.02 -4.87 10.96
CA ARG A 100 -7.95 -3.91 11.23
C ARG A 100 -6.83 -4.48 12.10
N SER A 101 -7.13 -5.47 12.95
CA SER A 101 -6.17 -6.07 13.88
C SER A 101 -5.24 -7.08 13.19
N ALA A 102 -5.70 -7.64 12.07
CA ALA A 102 -4.93 -8.55 11.22
C ALA A 102 -3.94 -7.83 10.29
N ARG A 103 -4.06 -6.50 10.15
CA ARG A 103 -3.16 -5.71 9.30
C ARG A 103 -1.77 -5.61 9.95
N PRO A 104 -0.68 -5.67 9.15
CA PRO A 104 0.66 -5.50 9.67
C PRO A 104 0.85 -4.10 10.26
N ARG A 105 1.71 -3.96 11.26
CA ARG A 105 2.14 -2.63 11.71
C ARG A 105 3.19 -2.10 10.75
N PHE A 106 3.41 -0.79 10.76
CA PHE A 106 4.48 -0.20 9.94
C PHE A 106 5.89 -0.72 10.29
N SER A 107 6.13 -1.17 11.53
CA SER A 107 7.38 -1.86 11.89
C SER A 107 7.58 -3.15 11.10
N ASP A 108 6.48 -3.88 10.89
CA ASP A 108 6.48 -5.18 10.24
C ASP A 108 6.65 -4.98 8.72
N LEU A 109 5.97 -3.97 8.15
CA LEU A 109 6.15 -3.55 6.75
C LEU A 109 7.58 -3.10 6.42
N VAL A 110 8.18 -2.25 7.24
CA VAL A 110 9.57 -1.81 7.05
C VAL A 110 10.53 -3.00 7.12
N SER A 111 10.30 -3.92 8.06
CA SER A 111 11.13 -5.12 8.21
C SER A 111 10.99 -6.07 7.01
N ALA A 112 9.78 -6.21 6.46
CA ALA A 112 9.54 -7.02 5.28
C ALA A 112 10.22 -6.44 4.04
N LEU A 113 10.06 -5.13 3.79
CA LEU A 113 10.68 -4.45 2.66
C LEU A 113 12.21 -4.47 2.74
N ASP A 114 12.80 -4.25 3.92
CA ASP A 114 14.25 -4.33 4.11
C ASP A 114 14.81 -5.73 3.78
N LYS A 115 14.08 -6.81 4.16
CA LYS A 115 14.46 -8.19 3.78
C LYS A 115 14.41 -8.39 2.26
N LEU A 116 13.40 -7.86 1.58
CA LEU A 116 13.28 -7.98 0.12
C LEU A 116 14.39 -7.20 -0.59
N ILE A 117 14.73 -6.00 -0.12
CA ILE A 117 15.82 -5.18 -0.66
C ILE A 117 17.18 -5.89 -0.48
N ARG A 118 17.42 -6.52 0.68
CA ARG A 118 18.65 -7.28 0.94
C ARG A 118 18.74 -8.59 0.17
N ASN A 119 17.62 -9.13 -0.29
CA ASN A 119 17.55 -10.35 -1.10
C ASN A 119 16.76 -10.12 -2.40
N PRO A 120 17.32 -9.41 -3.40
CA PRO A 120 16.60 -9.04 -4.62
C PRO A 120 16.18 -10.26 -5.46
N ALA A 121 16.78 -11.44 -5.26
CA ALA A 121 16.36 -12.66 -5.94
C ALA A 121 14.90 -13.05 -5.60
N SER A 122 14.43 -12.70 -4.39
CA SER A 122 13.05 -12.93 -3.96
C SER A 122 12.00 -12.12 -4.75
N LEU A 123 12.43 -11.07 -5.45
CA LEU A 123 11.58 -10.21 -6.26
C LEU A 123 11.44 -10.68 -7.72
N LYS A 124 12.14 -11.75 -8.12
CA LYS A 124 12.10 -12.28 -9.50
C LYS A 124 10.81 -13.06 -9.81
N ILE A 125 10.10 -13.51 -8.78
CA ILE A 125 8.82 -14.22 -8.95
C ILE A 125 7.73 -13.15 -9.08
N VAL A 126 7.22 -13.00 -10.29
CA VAL A 126 6.15 -12.05 -10.64
C VAL A 126 4.80 -12.73 -10.48
N ALA A 127 3.84 -12.02 -9.89
CA ALA A 127 2.46 -12.51 -9.80
C ALA A 127 1.85 -12.56 -11.21
N GLN A 128 1.26 -13.69 -11.58
CA GLN A 128 0.49 -13.77 -12.81
C GLN A 128 -0.84 -13.04 -12.63
N GLU A 129 -1.31 -12.37 -13.69
CA GLU A 129 -2.70 -11.95 -13.78
C GLU A 129 -3.58 -13.19 -13.61
N GLY A 130 -4.31 -13.28 -12.50
CA GLY A 130 -5.32 -14.30 -12.33
C GLY A 130 -6.40 -14.09 -13.40
N ALA A 131 -6.44 -14.98 -14.39
CA ALA A 131 -7.61 -15.20 -15.22
C ALA A 131 -8.75 -15.70 -14.31
N GLY A 132 -9.86 -14.96 -14.28
CA GLY A 132 -11.06 -15.32 -13.53
C GLY A 132 -12.01 -14.14 -13.39
#